data_AF-N9EH09-F1
#
_entry.id   AF-N9EH09-F1
#
_cell.length_a   1.000
_cell.length_b   1.000
_cell.length_c   1.000
_cell.angle_alpha   90.00
_cell.angle_beta   90.00
_cell.angle_gamma   90.00
#
_symmetry.space_group_name_H-M   'P 1'
#
loop_
_entity.id
_entity.type
_entity.pdbx_description
1 polymer ?
#
loop_
_entity_poly.entity_id
_entity_poly.type
_entity_poly.pdbx_seq_one_letter_code
_entity_poly.pdbx_strand_id
1 'polypeptide(L)'
;MSYEAFLNENFLLPLKVTRNWMIVKNYLYNVDLQWLNSLDDDEKFDVIDAYFYTNIFYASSEVDVKSVRYKLILDVYIIPIIENDIYLDFEYELTVNLINLNKKNESLDTIEFEVKKISNLSKIIDKFMSHVSLDLVNHIESNDFKISIALEGIVNSLNLGEKIIKV
;
A
#
# COMPACT_ATOMS: atom_id res chain seq x y z
N MET A 1 21.10 -9.86 16.76
CA MET A 1 20.57 -9.25 15.53
C MET A 1 19.16 -8.79 15.88
N SER A 2 18.77 -7.55 15.59
CA SER A 2 17.38 -7.11 15.84
C SER A 2 16.43 -7.78 14.83
N TYR A 3 15.14 -7.93 15.19
CA TYR A 3 14.13 -8.44 14.25
C TYR A 3 14.08 -7.58 12.97
N GLU A 4 14.23 -6.26 13.10
CA GLU A 4 14.34 -5.35 11.95
C GLU A 4 15.49 -5.72 10.99
N ALA A 5 16.67 -6.00 11.54
CA ALA A 5 17.83 -6.35 10.71
C ALA A 5 17.58 -7.67 9.98
N PHE A 6 17.01 -8.66 10.66
CA PHE A 6 16.66 -9.94 10.06
C PHE A 6 15.61 -9.80 8.94
N LEU A 7 14.55 -9.03 9.19
CA LEU A 7 13.50 -8.73 8.22
C LEU A 7 14.05 -7.99 6.99
N ASN A 8 14.92 -6.99 7.20
CA ASN A 8 15.53 -6.23 6.11
C ASN A 8 16.51 -7.05 5.27
N GLU A 9 17.29 -7.93 5.91
CA GLU A 9 18.27 -8.76 5.21
C GLU A 9 17.62 -9.88 4.37
N ASN A 10 16.47 -10.40 4.82
CA ASN A 10 15.91 -11.64 4.27
C ASN A 10 14.54 -11.49 3.62
N PHE A 11 13.74 -10.48 3.98
CA PHE A 11 12.31 -10.48 3.67
C PHE A 11 11.75 -9.17 3.11
N LEU A 12 12.43 -8.03 3.23
CA LEU A 12 11.90 -6.76 2.68
C LEU A 12 11.73 -6.84 1.17
N LEU A 13 10.53 -6.53 0.68
CA LEU A 13 10.26 -6.54 -0.75
C LEU A 13 10.89 -5.33 -1.43
N PRO A 14 11.63 -5.53 -2.54
CA PRO A 14 12.14 -4.42 -3.32
C PRO A 14 10.99 -3.72 -4.05
N LEU A 15 10.86 -2.41 -3.85
CA LEU A 15 9.94 -1.56 -4.59
C LEU A 15 10.70 -0.69 -5.60
N LYS A 16 10.10 -0.49 -6.77
CA LYS A 16 10.57 0.45 -7.78
C LYS A 16 9.96 1.81 -7.54
N VAL A 17 10.59 2.56 -6.63
CA VAL A 17 10.16 3.91 -6.29
C VAL A 17 10.45 4.86 -7.45
N THR A 18 9.41 5.47 -8.01
CA THR A 18 9.52 6.45 -9.07
C THR A 18 9.61 7.87 -8.52
N ARG A 19 10.03 8.82 -9.37
CA ARG A 19 10.15 10.23 -8.99
C ARG A 19 8.79 10.77 -8.50
N ASN A 20 8.84 11.75 -7.60
CA ASN A 20 7.67 12.45 -7.04
C ASN A 20 6.85 11.66 -6.02
N TRP A 21 7.33 10.51 -5.56
CA TRP A 21 6.78 9.80 -4.42
C TRP A 21 7.66 9.97 -3.18
N MET A 22 7.02 10.30 -2.06
CA MET A 22 7.60 10.23 -0.73
C MET A 22 7.07 8.98 -0.03
N ILE A 23 7.96 8.03 0.26
CA ILE A 23 7.64 6.87 1.09
C ILE A 23 7.86 7.26 2.55
N VAL A 24 6.79 7.25 3.33
CA VAL A 24 6.82 7.59 4.76
C VAL A 24 6.97 6.32 5.60
N LYS A 25 6.34 5.22 5.17
CA LYS A 25 6.40 3.92 5.83
C LYS A 25 6.51 2.80 4.80
N ASN A 26 7.41 1.84 5.01
CA ASN A 26 7.56 0.67 4.16
C ASN A 26 7.94 -0.58 4.98
N TYR A 27 6.94 -1.32 5.43
CA TYR A 27 7.06 -2.62 6.08
C TYR A 27 6.45 -3.74 5.23
N LEU A 28 6.63 -3.66 3.91
CA LEU A 28 6.26 -4.75 3.00
C LEU A 28 7.29 -5.89 3.11
N TYR A 29 7.14 -6.72 4.14
CA TYR A 29 7.98 -7.89 4.36
C TYR A 29 7.31 -9.16 3.85
N ASN A 30 8.03 -9.96 3.07
CA ASN A 30 7.63 -11.31 2.72
C ASN A 30 7.97 -12.27 3.86
N VAL A 31 7.15 -12.25 4.91
CA VAL A 31 7.39 -12.95 6.18
C VAL A 31 7.37 -14.48 6.01
N ASP A 32 8.35 -15.15 6.61
CA ASP A 32 8.27 -16.59 6.83
C ASP A 32 7.35 -16.88 8.03
N LEU A 33 6.17 -17.42 7.76
CA LEU A 33 5.18 -17.77 8.77
C LEU A 33 5.64 -18.93 9.67
N GLN A 34 6.52 -19.81 9.21
CA GLN A 34 7.07 -20.86 10.09
C GLN A 34 7.97 -20.23 11.15
N TRP A 35 8.81 -19.29 10.74
CA TRP A 35 9.61 -18.50 11.67
C TRP A 35 8.73 -17.70 12.63
N LEU A 36 7.75 -16.94 12.13
CA LEU A 36 6.87 -16.11 12.97
C LEU A 36 6.12 -16.95 14.01
N ASN A 37 5.60 -18.11 13.62
CA ASN A 37 4.89 -19.01 14.54
C ASN A 37 5.83 -19.76 15.50
N SER A 38 7.14 -19.78 15.25
CA SER A 38 8.15 -20.41 16.13
C SER A 38 8.61 -19.52 17.28
N LEU A 39 8.32 -18.21 17.20
CA LEU A 39 8.60 -17.24 18.26
C LEU A 39 7.70 -17.51 19.49
N ASP A 40 8.21 -17.19 20.67
CA ASP A 40 7.37 -17.17 21.87
C ASP A 40 6.36 -16.01 21.82
N ASP A 41 5.38 -16.00 22.73
CA ASP A 41 4.27 -15.06 22.67
C ASP A 41 4.68 -13.59 22.85
N ASP A 42 5.69 -13.32 23.68
CA ASP A 42 6.20 -11.97 23.92
C ASP A 42 6.97 -11.47 22.69
N GLU A 43 7.87 -12.29 22.15
CA GLU A 43 8.62 -11.98 20.91
C GLU A 43 7.69 -11.77 19.71
N LYS A 44 6.69 -12.65 19.58
CA LYS A 44 5.70 -12.59 18.49
C LYS A 44 4.87 -11.31 18.61
N PHE A 45 4.44 -10.96 19.82
CA PHE A 45 3.71 -9.71 20.05
C PHE A 45 4.54 -8.49 19.64
N ASP A 46 5.81 -8.42 20.05
CA ASP A 46 6.71 -7.31 19.71
C ASP A 46 6.90 -7.17 18.20
N VAL A 47 7.07 -8.29 17.48
CA VAL A 47 7.21 -8.30 16.02
C VAL A 47 5.93 -7.82 15.34
N ILE A 48 4.77 -8.29 15.78
CA ILE A 48 3.48 -7.92 15.20
C ILE A 48 3.17 -6.44 15.45
N ASP A 49 3.35 -5.97 16.67
CA ASP A 49 3.09 -4.57 17.04
C ASP A 49 4.01 -3.60 16.29
N ALA A 50 5.31 -3.92 16.19
CA ALA A 50 6.28 -3.04 15.56
C ALA A 50 6.14 -2.98 14.02
N TYR A 51 5.91 -4.12 13.37
CA TYR A 51 6.06 -4.22 11.90
C TYR A 51 4.75 -4.51 11.16
N PHE A 52 3.78 -5.14 11.82
CA PHE A 52 2.54 -5.62 11.19
C PHE A 52 1.28 -4.99 11.78
N TYR A 53 1.40 -3.95 12.61
CA TYR A 53 0.24 -3.27 13.16
C TYR A 53 -0.43 -2.36 12.12
N THR A 54 -1.65 -2.75 11.73
CA THR A 54 -2.60 -2.05 10.84
C THR A 54 -1.98 -1.52 9.56
N ASN A 55 -1.48 -0.28 9.53
CA ASN A 55 -0.90 0.34 8.33
C ASN A 55 0.57 -0.09 8.16
N ILE A 56 0.90 -0.87 7.13
CA ILE A 56 2.27 -1.36 6.89
C ILE A 56 3.01 -0.58 5.80
N PHE A 57 2.29 0.15 4.96
CA PHE A 57 2.89 0.96 3.90
C PHE A 57 2.13 2.27 3.75
N TYR A 58 2.89 3.35 3.59
CA TYR A 58 2.36 4.67 3.30
C TYR A 58 3.31 5.41 2.37
N ALA A 59 2.78 5.79 1.21
CA ALA A 59 3.45 6.67 0.27
C ALA A 59 2.51 7.79 -0.17
N SER A 60 3.10 8.92 -0.53
CA SER A 60 2.32 10.01 -1.11
C SER A 60 3.05 10.73 -2.22
N SER A 61 2.28 11.25 -3.17
CA SER A 61 2.75 12.14 -4.22
C SER A 61 1.99 13.45 -4.16
N GLU A 62 2.71 14.56 -4.05
CA GLU A 62 2.12 15.89 -3.96
C GLU A 62 2.46 16.72 -5.19
N VAL A 63 1.48 17.48 -5.68
CA VAL A 63 1.64 18.31 -6.87
C VAL A 63 0.81 19.58 -6.79
N ASP A 64 1.36 20.68 -7.28
CA ASP A 64 0.68 21.96 -7.39
C ASP A 64 0.22 22.19 -8.84
N VAL A 65 -1.08 22.39 -9.04
CA VAL A 65 -1.68 22.68 -10.35
C VAL A 65 -2.61 23.88 -10.23
N LYS A 66 -2.35 24.94 -11.02
CA LYS A 66 -3.15 26.18 -11.04
C LYS A 66 -3.41 26.77 -9.64
N SER A 67 -2.37 26.79 -8.80
CA SER A 67 -2.39 27.28 -7.40
C SER A 67 -3.22 26.43 -6.41
N VAL A 68 -3.61 25.22 -6.80
CA VAL A 68 -4.23 24.22 -5.92
C VAL A 68 -3.24 23.09 -5.68
N ARG A 69 -3.05 22.70 -4.42
CA ARG A 69 -2.18 21.60 -4.02
C ARG A 69 -3.01 20.32 -3.87
N TYR A 70 -2.57 19.29 -4.57
CA TYR A 70 -3.17 17.96 -4.54
C TYR A 70 -2.21 16.99 -3.88
N LYS A 71 -2.76 15.98 -3.21
CA LYS A 71 -2.01 14.88 -2.64
C LYS A 71 -2.67 13.57 -3.03
N LEU A 72 -1.91 12.70 -3.67
CA LEU A 72 -2.29 11.30 -3.85
C LEU A 72 -1.65 10.50 -2.72
N ILE A 73 -2.46 9.74 -2.00
CA ILE A 73 -2.05 8.86 -0.92
C ILE A 73 -2.22 7.42 -1.40
N LEU A 74 -1.23 6.59 -1.12
CA LEU A 74 -1.30 5.15 -1.24
C LEU A 74 -0.96 4.58 0.14
N ASP A 75 -1.93 3.89 0.73
CA ASP A 75 -1.79 3.23 2.02
C ASP A 75 -2.16 1.75 1.93
N VAL A 76 -1.45 0.93 2.71
CA VAL A 76 -1.71 -0.51 2.79
C VAL A 76 -1.90 -0.89 4.24
N TYR A 77 -3.00 -1.60 4.49
CA TYR A 77 -3.23 -2.30 5.74
C TYR A 77 -3.01 -3.80 5.58
N ILE A 78 -2.49 -4.43 6.62
CA ILE A 78 -2.35 -5.88 6.67
C ILE A 78 -3.51 -6.50 7.45
N ILE A 79 -3.99 -7.64 6.96
CA ILE A 79 -5.08 -8.42 7.52
C ILE A 79 -4.53 -9.82 7.81
N PRO A 80 -4.15 -10.14 9.06
CA PRO A 80 -3.66 -11.46 9.39
C PRO A 80 -4.78 -12.49 9.36
N ILE A 81 -4.51 -13.65 8.75
CA ILE A 81 -5.36 -14.84 8.82
C ILE A 81 -4.82 -15.75 9.92
N ILE A 82 -5.59 -15.95 10.98
CA ILE A 82 -5.17 -16.68 12.18
C ILE A 82 -6.17 -17.78 12.49
N GLU A 83 -5.68 -18.99 12.74
CA GLU A 83 -6.47 -20.11 13.27
C GLU A 83 -5.75 -20.74 14.47
N ASN A 84 -6.45 -20.88 15.61
CA ASN A 84 -5.89 -21.45 16.85
C ASN A 84 -4.53 -20.82 17.24
N ASP A 85 -4.43 -19.49 17.19
CA ASP A 85 -3.22 -18.72 17.50
C ASP A 85 -2.02 -18.94 16.56
N ILE A 86 -2.26 -19.57 15.40
CA ILE A 86 -1.27 -19.77 14.33
C ILE A 86 -1.58 -18.83 13.18
N TYR A 87 -0.57 -18.04 12.77
CA TYR A 87 -0.63 -17.22 11.57
C TYR A 87 -0.53 -18.12 10.33
N LEU A 88 -1.59 -18.16 9.53
CA LEU A 88 -1.68 -18.99 8.33
C LEU A 88 -1.36 -18.23 7.05
N ASP A 89 -1.74 -16.96 6.98
CA ASP A 89 -1.45 -16.08 5.84
C ASP A 89 -1.62 -14.60 6.24
N PHE A 90 -1.26 -13.71 5.31
CA PHE A 90 -1.55 -12.28 5.37
C PHE A 90 -2.23 -11.83 4.09
N GLU A 91 -3.38 -11.21 4.24
CA GLU A 91 -4.04 -10.44 3.19
C GLU A 91 -3.81 -8.95 3.40
N TYR A 92 -4.17 -8.14 2.41
CA TYR A 92 -3.86 -6.72 2.40
C TYR A 92 -5.03 -5.91 1.88
N GLU A 93 -5.31 -4.78 2.52
CA GLU A 93 -6.18 -3.74 1.99
C GLU A 93 -5.31 -2.62 1.42
N LEU A 94 -5.37 -2.44 0.10
CA LEU A 94 -4.71 -1.33 -0.60
C LEU A 94 -5.73 -0.23 -0.82
N THR A 95 -5.44 0.96 -0.30
CA THR A 95 -6.25 2.16 -0.49
C THR A 95 -5.46 3.21 -1.25
N VAL A 96 -6.14 3.88 -2.18
CA VAL A 96 -5.63 5.03 -2.90
C VAL A 96 -6.63 6.15 -2.80
N ASN A 97 -6.16 7.34 -2.42
CA ASN A 97 -7.00 8.52 -2.24
C ASN A 97 -6.32 9.77 -2.82
N LEU A 98 -6.99 10.43 -3.76
CA LEU A 98 -6.63 11.76 -4.24
C LEU A 98 -7.39 12.82 -3.45
N ILE A 99 -6.66 13.70 -2.79
CA ILE A 99 -7.24 14.79 -1.99
C ILE A 99 -6.82 16.17 -2.48
N ASN A 100 -7.73 17.14 -2.33
CA ASN A 100 -7.47 18.57 -2.49
C ASN A 100 -7.11 19.20 -1.15
N LEU A 101 -5.84 19.59 -0.94
CA LEU A 101 -5.38 20.12 0.33
C LEU A 101 -5.93 21.53 0.62
N ASN A 102 -6.29 22.30 -0.40
CA ASN A 102 -6.83 23.65 -0.23
C ASN A 102 -8.30 23.65 0.24
N LYS A 103 -9.03 22.53 0.10
CA LYS A 103 -10.46 22.41 0.44
C LYS A 103 -10.70 21.48 1.64
N LYS A 104 -10.05 21.74 2.78
CA LYS A 104 -10.18 20.91 3.99
C LYS A 104 -9.92 19.41 3.73
N ASN A 105 -8.98 19.08 2.83
CA ASN A 105 -8.67 17.71 2.44
C ASN A 105 -9.85 16.95 1.82
N GLU A 106 -10.64 17.61 0.96
CA GLU A 106 -11.71 16.99 0.19
C GLU A 106 -11.16 15.81 -0.63
N SER A 107 -11.73 14.61 -0.44
CA SER A 107 -11.51 13.44 -1.31
C SER A 107 -12.12 13.72 -2.68
N LEU A 108 -11.29 13.66 -3.71
CA LEU A 108 -11.69 13.81 -5.10
C LEU A 108 -11.92 12.46 -5.77
N ASP A 109 -11.14 11.45 -5.39
CA ASP A 109 -11.23 10.09 -5.92
C ASP A 109 -10.63 9.12 -4.92
N THR A 110 -11.30 7.99 -4.69
CA THR A 110 -10.87 6.96 -3.75
C THR A 110 -11.18 5.58 -4.32
N ILE A 111 -10.25 4.65 -4.15
CA ILE A 111 -10.47 3.25 -4.48
C ILE A 111 -9.73 2.34 -3.50
N GLU A 112 -10.31 1.18 -3.26
CA GLU A 112 -9.84 0.20 -2.28
C GLU A 112 -9.85 -1.19 -2.90
N PHE A 113 -8.84 -2.00 -2.59
CA PHE A 113 -8.69 -3.36 -3.06
C PHE A 113 -8.27 -4.30 -1.94
N GLU A 114 -8.88 -5.48 -1.91
CA GLU A 114 -8.36 -6.64 -1.19
C GLU A 114 -7.32 -7.34 -2.07
N VAL A 115 -6.15 -7.62 -1.51
CA VAL A 115 -5.03 -8.25 -2.20
C VAL A 115 -4.56 -9.43 -1.36
N LYS A 116 -4.69 -10.65 -1.91
CA LYS A 116 -4.43 -11.89 -1.16
C LYS A 116 -2.95 -12.27 -1.00
N LYS A 117 -2.05 -11.60 -1.73
CA LYS A 117 -0.62 -11.96 -1.76
C LYS A 117 0.25 -10.72 -1.80
N ILE A 118 1.29 -10.70 -0.96
CA ILE A 118 2.21 -9.57 -0.90
C ILE A 118 2.99 -9.34 -2.20
N SER A 119 3.24 -10.41 -2.96
CA SER A 119 3.86 -10.32 -4.29
C SER A 119 2.94 -9.65 -5.32
N ASN A 120 1.62 -9.79 -5.19
CA ASN A 120 0.67 -9.05 -6.01
C ASN A 120 0.62 -7.59 -5.59
N LEU A 121 0.60 -7.32 -4.29
CA LEU A 121 0.62 -5.96 -3.73
C LEU A 121 1.83 -5.17 -4.23
N SER A 122 3.04 -5.73 -4.13
CA SER A 122 4.27 -5.10 -4.64
C SER A 122 4.18 -4.79 -6.15
N LYS A 123 3.63 -5.71 -6.96
CA LYS A 123 3.41 -5.47 -8.40
C LYS A 123 2.43 -4.33 -8.66
N ILE A 124 1.34 -4.26 -7.89
CA ILE A 124 0.35 -3.19 -7.99
C ILE A 124 1.03 -1.85 -7.67
N ILE A 125 1.71 -1.76 -6.53
CA ILE A 125 2.40 -0.55 -6.07
C ILE A 125 3.41 -0.07 -7.12
N ASP A 126 4.31 -0.94 -7.58
CA ASP A 126 5.34 -0.58 -8.58
C ASP A 126 4.73 -0.01 -9.86
N LYS A 127 3.70 -0.67 -10.39
CA LYS A 127 3.02 -0.25 -11.63
C LYS A 127 2.26 1.04 -11.44
N PHE A 128 1.52 1.16 -10.34
CA PHE A 128 0.68 2.31 -10.06
C PHE A 128 1.50 3.56 -9.77
N MET A 129 2.53 3.45 -8.92
CA MET A 129 3.45 4.57 -8.65
C MET A 129 4.10 5.08 -9.94
N SER A 130 4.53 4.15 -10.81
CA SER A 130 5.08 4.50 -12.13
C SER A 130 4.08 5.22 -13.02
N HIS A 131 2.85 4.72 -13.12
CA HIS A 131 1.79 5.34 -13.92
C HIS A 131 1.47 6.76 -13.43
N VAL A 132 1.24 6.93 -12.13
CA VAL A 132 0.97 8.24 -11.52
C VAL A 132 2.11 9.23 -11.79
N SER A 133 3.36 8.78 -11.68
CA SER A 133 4.51 9.67 -11.88
C SER A 133 4.60 10.24 -13.30
N LEU A 134 3.99 9.55 -14.27
CA LEU A 134 3.95 9.97 -15.67
C LEU A 134 2.75 10.85 -15.98
N ASP A 135 1.58 10.58 -15.38
CA ASP A 135 0.31 11.13 -15.87
C ASP A 135 -0.54 11.90 -14.84
N LEU A 136 -0.13 11.99 -13.56
CA LEU A 136 -0.92 12.64 -12.51
C LEU A 136 -1.33 14.08 -12.85
N VAL A 137 -0.39 14.89 -13.36
CA VAL A 137 -0.65 16.28 -13.74
C VAL A 137 -1.71 16.36 -14.83
N ASN A 138 -1.62 15.49 -15.86
CA ASN A 138 -2.56 15.46 -16.97
C ASN A 138 -3.98 15.11 -16.49
N HIS A 139 -4.12 14.16 -15.56
CA HIS A 139 -5.42 13.80 -14.97
C HIS A 139 -6.04 14.94 -14.14
N ILE A 140 -5.21 15.74 -13.45
CA ILE A 140 -5.68 16.90 -12.68
C ILE A 140 -6.05 18.06 -13.62
N GLU A 141 -5.22 18.37 -14.61
CA GLU A 141 -5.46 19.49 -15.53
C GLU A 141 -6.70 19.31 -16.40
N SER A 142 -7.01 18.07 -16.76
CA SER A 142 -8.21 17.69 -17.51
C SER A 142 -9.49 17.66 -16.66
N ASN A 143 -9.40 17.86 -15.33
CA ASN A 143 -10.48 17.62 -14.36
C ASN A 143 -11.08 16.21 -14.45
N ASP A 144 -10.34 15.24 -14.98
CA ASP A 144 -10.86 13.88 -15.18
C ASP A 144 -10.73 13.06 -13.89
N PHE A 145 -9.80 13.38 -12.97
CA PHE A 145 -9.59 12.81 -11.62
C PHE A 145 -9.67 11.27 -11.46
N LYS A 146 -9.80 10.51 -12.55
CA LYS A 146 -10.02 9.05 -12.61
C LYS A 146 -8.75 8.24 -12.37
N ILE A 147 -8.05 8.54 -11.28
CA ILE A 147 -6.86 7.78 -10.89
C ILE A 147 -7.26 6.37 -10.45
N SER A 148 -8.44 6.23 -9.83
CA SER A 148 -9.06 4.97 -9.46
C SER A 148 -9.26 4.04 -10.66
N ILE A 149 -9.67 4.57 -11.82
CA ILE A 149 -9.84 3.78 -13.05
C ILE A 149 -8.51 3.22 -13.54
N ALA A 150 -7.44 4.00 -13.46
CA ALA A 150 -6.11 3.52 -13.85
C ALA A 150 -5.65 2.37 -12.94
N LEU A 151 -5.83 2.51 -11.63
CA LEU A 151 -5.51 1.44 -10.69
C LEU A 151 -6.38 0.20 -10.92
N GLU A 152 -7.69 0.38 -11.10
CA GLU A 152 -8.63 -0.69 -11.41
C GLU A 152 -8.25 -1.43 -12.70
N GLY A 153 -7.83 -0.71 -13.74
CA GLY A 153 -7.29 -1.30 -14.97
C GLY A 153 -6.05 -2.15 -14.71
N ILE A 154 -5.11 -1.68 -13.89
CA ILE A 154 -3.89 -2.43 -13.52
C ILE A 154 -4.25 -3.71 -12.75
N VAL A 155 -5.11 -3.60 -11.73
CA VAL A 155 -5.49 -4.73 -10.88
C VAL A 155 -6.26 -5.79 -11.67
N ASN A 156 -7.27 -5.37 -12.45
CA ASN A 156 -8.14 -6.27 -13.21
C ASN A 156 -7.39 -6.96 -14.37
N SER A 157 -6.56 -6.22 -15.11
CA SER A 157 -5.83 -6.79 -16.26
C SER A 157 -4.82 -7.87 -15.88
N LEU A 158 -4.39 -7.89 -14.61
CA LEU A 158 -3.40 -8.82 -14.08
C LEU A 158 -3.98 -9.77 -13.01
N ASN A 159 -5.27 -9.65 -12.71
CA ASN A 159 -5.97 -10.41 -11.67
C ASN A 159 -5.20 -10.39 -10.33
N LEU A 160 -4.84 -9.19 -9.86
CA LEU A 160 -3.95 -9.02 -8.69
C LEU A 160 -4.68 -8.85 -7.37
N GLY A 161 -5.98 -8.53 -7.39
CA GLY A 161 -6.80 -8.27 -6.22
C GLY A 161 -8.26 -8.05 -6.60
N GLU A 162 -9.10 -7.82 -5.60
CA GLU A 162 -10.56 -7.67 -5.74
C GLU A 162 -10.96 -6.28 -5.23
N LYS A 163 -11.73 -5.53 -6.02
CA LYS A 163 -12.18 -4.18 -5.63
C LYS A 163 -13.16 -4.28 -4.46
N ILE A 164 -12.93 -3.48 -3.41
CA ILE A 164 -13.86 -3.40 -2.27
C ILE A 164 -15.02 -2.48 -2.66
N ILE A 165 -16.25 -3.01 -2.62
CA ILE A 165 -17.47 -2.25 -2.87
C ILE A 165 -18.12 -1.97 -1.51
N LYS A 166 -17.97 -0.74 -1.01
CA LYS A 166 -18.69 -0.29 0.18
C LYS A 166 -20.16 -0.05 -0.19
N VAL A 167 -21.07 -0.83 0.41
CA VAL A 167 -22.53 -0.73 0.27
C VAL A 167 -23.09 0.37 1.15
#